data_AF-A0AAP2H797-F1
#
_entry.id   AF-A0AAP2H797-F1
#
_cell.length_a   1.000
_cell.length_b   1.000
_cell.length_c   1.000
_cell.angle_alpha   90.00
_cell.angle_beta   90.00
_cell.angle_gamma   90.00
#
_symmetry.space_group_name_H-M   'P 1'
#
loop_
_entity.id
_entity.type
_entity.pdbx_description
1 polymer ?
#
loop_
_entity_poly.entity_id
_entity_poly.type
_entity_poly.pdbx_seq_one_letter_code
_entity_poly.pdbx_strand_id
1 'polypeptide(L)'
;MLLLAALMCGSASAQVVNKCMGKGGAVHYYSGPCPAGYQHAKTWDATPEQPPTNEELWRRYYQRKQGEADSRYLSGLAGTSSGAVGHRVRADGARSASACDAAKASRESTLAAVGMRRTYELLQQLDDSVREACK
;
A
#
# COMPACT_ATOMS: atom_id res chain seq x y z
N MET A 1 54.72 -39.99 -14.50
CA MET A 1 54.13 -39.14 -13.43
C MET A 1 52.69 -38.84 -13.80
N LEU A 2 51.78 -39.71 -13.33
CA LEU A 2 50.32 -39.64 -13.47
C LEU A 2 49.79 -38.47 -12.62
N LEU A 3 49.07 -37.50 -13.22
CA LEU A 3 47.61 -37.41 -13.40
C LEU A 3 46.90 -36.63 -12.28
N LEU A 4 45.86 -35.88 -12.70
CA LEU A 4 44.77 -35.26 -11.92
C LEU A 4 45.03 -33.87 -11.31
N ALA A 5 45.12 -32.87 -12.16
CA ALA A 5 44.52 -31.56 -11.86
C ALA A 5 42.99 -31.70 -12.00
N ALA A 6 42.33 -32.21 -10.96
CA ALA A 6 40.89 -32.42 -10.94
C ALA A 6 40.16 -31.06 -10.84
N LEU A 7 39.34 -30.83 -11.86
CA LEU A 7 38.32 -29.81 -12.03
C LEU A 7 37.68 -29.38 -10.69
N MET A 8 37.95 -28.14 -10.27
CA MET A 8 37.04 -27.39 -9.40
C MET A 8 35.90 -26.84 -10.27
N CYS A 9 35.01 -27.72 -10.73
CA CYS A 9 33.71 -27.32 -11.25
C CYS A 9 32.86 -26.81 -10.08
N GLY A 10 32.99 -25.52 -9.77
CA GLY A 10 32.05 -24.82 -8.92
C GLY A 10 30.67 -24.91 -9.55
N SER A 11 29.82 -25.77 -9.01
CA SER A 11 28.45 -25.92 -9.45
C SER A 11 27.74 -24.60 -9.19
N ALA A 12 27.31 -23.91 -10.25
CA ALA A 12 26.31 -22.85 -10.16
C ALA A 12 25.10 -23.45 -9.47
N SER A 13 25.02 -23.25 -8.16
CA SER A 13 24.03 -23.88 -7.31
C SER A 13 22.73 -23.13 -7.55
N ALA A 14 21.75 -23.79 -8.17
CA ALA A 14 20.36 -23.37 -8.06
C ALA A 14 20.12 -23.04 -6.58
N GLN A 15 19.79 -21.78 -6.26
CA GLN A 15 19.66 -21.38 -4.87
C GLN A 15 18.39 -22.03 -4.33
N VAL A 16 18.54 -23.14 -3.64
CA VAL A 16 17.43 -23.85 -3.01
C VAL A 16 17.34 -23.43 -1.55
N VAL A 17 16.14 -23.16 -1.07
CA VAL A 17 15.89 -22.90 0.35
C VAL A 17 15.15 -24.09 0.92
N ASN A 18 15.67 -24.67 1.99
CA ASN A 18 15.08 -25.80 2.70
C ASN A 18 14.47 -25.32 4.02
N LYS A 19 13.19 -25.66 4.24
CA LYS A 19 12.53 -25.57 5.55
C LYS A 19 12.91 -26.80 6.36
N CYS A 20 13.49 -26.58 7.51
CA CYS A 20 13.90 -27.60 8.45
C CYS A 20 13.17 -27.38 9.78
N MET A 21 12.66 -28.46 10.38
CA MET A 21 11.97 -28.46 11.66
C MET A 21 12.86 -29.10 12.73
N GLY A 22 13.23 -28.31 13.74
CA GLY A 22 13.97 -28.76 14.90
C GLY A 22 13.07 -29.36 15.98
N LYS A 23 13.69 -29.74 17.11
CA LYS A 23 12.96 -30.24 18.29
C LYS A 23 11.94 -29.20 18.77
N GLY A 24 10.76 -29.66 19.19
CA GLY A 24 9.66 -28.79 19.63
C GLY A 24 8.98 -28.00 18.51
N GLY A 25 9.26 -28.30 17.24
CA GLY A 25 8.61 -27.65 16.09
C GLY A 25 9.26 -26.34 15.63
N ALA A 26 10.47 -26.02 16.10
CA ALA A 26 11.20 -24.82 15.67
C ALA A 26 11.48 -24.84 14.16
N VAL A 27 11.17 -23.76 13.44
CA VAL A 27 11.35 -23.68 11.98
C VAL A 27 12.60 -22.88 11.63
N HIS A 28 13.45 -23.47 10.80
CA HIS A 28 14.67 -22.85 10.29
C HIS A 28 14.76 -23.00 8.77
N TYR A 29 15.41 -22.03 8.12
CA TYR A 29 15.61 -22.01 6.67
C TYR A 29 17.10 -22.11 6.35
N TYR A 30 17.48 -23.05 5.50
CA TYR A 30 18.87 -23.28 5.11
C TYR A 30 19.02 -23.32 3.59
N SER A 31 20.09 -22.73 3.08
CA SER A 31 20.47 -22.82 1.65
C SER A 31 21.12 -24.17 1.28
N GLY A 32 21.44 -24.99 2.28
CA GLY A 32 21.96 -26.34 2.15
C GLY A 32 21.01 -27.39 2.75
N PRO A 33 21.44 -28.65 2.86
CA PRO A 33 20.64 -29.69 3.51
C PRO A 33 20.36 -29.35 4.99
N CYS A 34 19.27 -29.90 5.53
CA CYS A 34 18.94 -29.73 6.95
C CYS A 34 20.06 -30.30 7.83
N PRO A 35 20.48 -29.60 8.90
CA PRO A 35 21.46 -30.13 9.85
C PRO A 35 20.98 -31.40 10.53
N ALA A 36 21.91 -32.22 11.05
CA ALA A 36 21.57 -33.42 11.78
C ALA A 36 20.64 -33.12 12.98
N GLY A 37 19.59 -33.93 13.14
CA GLY A 37 18.57 -33.73 14.17
C GLY A 37 17.43 -32.78 13.79
N TYR A 38 17.44 -32.23 12.58
CA TYR A 38 16.32 -31.49 12.00
C TYR A 38 15.59 -32.34 10.95
N GLN A 39 14.26 -32.25 10.95
CA GLN A 39 13.42 -32.88 9.93
C GLN A 39 13.25 -31.94 8.73
N HIS A 40 13.46 -32.45 7.53
CA HIS A 40 13.13 -31.72 6.31
C HIS A 40 11.60 -31.60 6.15
N ALA A 41 11.13 -30.39 5.87
CA ALA A 41 9.70 -30.10 5.74
C ALA A 41 9.31 -29.65 4.33
N LYS A 42 10.14 -28.82 3.67
CA LYS A 42 9.85 -28.28 2.34
C LYS A 42 11.12 -27.74 1.68
N THR A 43 11.15 -27.74 0.35
CA THR A 43 12.17 -27.05 -0.44
C THR A 43 11.50 -26.04 -1.37
N TRP A 44 12.15 -24.90 -1.58
CA TRP A 44 11.83 -23.91 -2.60
C TRP A 44 13.00 -23.73 -3.54
N ASP A 45 12.69 -23.59 -4.82
CA ASP A 45 13.60 -22.97 -5.78
C ASP A 45 13.57 -21.46 -5.54
N ALA A 46 14.72 -20.89 -5.20
CA ALA A 46 14.94 -19.47 -4.99
C ALA A 46 15.83 -18.89 -6.09
N THR A 47 15.57 -19.25 -7.35
CA THR A 47 16.14 -18.57 -8.50
C THR A 47 15.88 -17.06 -8.39
N PRO A 48 16.93 -16.22 -8.31
CA PRO A 48 16.77 -14.78 -8.24
C PRO A 48 16.05 -14.26 -9.48
N GLU A 49 15.09 -13.36 -9.28
CA GLU A 49 14.50 -12.62 -10.40
C GLU A 49 15.60 -11.80 -11.10
N GLN A 50 15.54 -11.76 -12.43
CA GLN A 50 16.49 -10.93 -13.19
C GLN A 50 16.28 -9.46 -12.84
N PRO A 51 17.37 -8.66 -12.73
CA PRO A 51 17.22 -7.23 -12.54
C PRO A 51 16.41 -6.65 -13.71
N PRO A 52 15.53 -5.65 -13.44
CA PRO A 52 14.71 -5.07 -14.48
C PRO A 52 15.58 -4.41 -15.54
N THR A 53 15.15 -4.48 -16.79
CA THR A 53 15.83 -3.76 -17.87
C THR A 53 15.64 -2.25 -17.72
N ASN A 54 16.48 -1.45 -18.38
CA ASN A 54 16.33 0.00 -18.39
C ASN A 54 14.95 0.43 -18.93
N GLU A 55 14.43 -0.27 -19.94
CA GLU A 55 13.11 -0.03 -20.51
C GLU A 55 11.99 -0.29 -19.49
N GLU A 56 12.12 -1.35 -18.71
CA GLU A 56 11.16 -1.66 -17.64
C GLU A 56 11.20 -0.64 -16.51
N LEU A 57 12.40 -0.15 -16.17
CA LEU A 57 12.55 0.94 -15.20
C LEU A 57 11.85 2.21 -15.68
N TRP A 58 12.04 2.59 -16.95
CA TRP A 58 11.35 3.74 -17.55
C TRP A 58 9.84 3.54 -17.57
N ARG A 59 9.36 2.35 -17.96
CA ARG A 59 7.92 2.02 -17.93
C ARG A 59 7.33 2.18 -16.53
N ARG A 60 7.98 1.62 -15.50
CA ARG A 60 7.56 1.75 -14.09
C ARG A 60 7.56 3.22 -13.63
N TYR A 61 8.57 3.98 -14.04
CA TYR A 61 8.67 5.41 -13.73
C TYR A 61 7.48 6.20 -14.29
N TYR A 62 7.16 6.03 -15.58
CA TYR A 62 6.05 6.74 -16.22
C TYR A 62 4.70 6.31 -15.67
N GLN A 63 4.49 5.01 -15.39
CA GLN A 63 3.27 4.52 -14.74
C GLN A 63 3.07 5.15 -13.35
N ARG A 64 4.13 5.24 -12.55
CA ARG A 64 4.06 5.92 -11.24
C ARG A 64 3.70 7.39 -11.41
N LYS A 65 4.33 8.09 -12.35
CA LYS A 65 4.04 9.52 -12.63
C LYS A 65 2.60 9.74 -13.06
N GLN A 66 2.05 8.85 -13.89
CA GLN A 66 0.66 8.91 -14.30
C GLN A 66 -0.27 8.65 -13.11
N GLY A 67 -0.03 7.60 -12.32
CA GLY A 67 -0.83 7.31 -11.13
C GLY A 67 -0.81 8.44 -10.10
N GLU A 68 0.32 9.13 -9.91
CA GLU A 68 0.43 10.33 -9.06
C GLU A 68 -0.39 11.52 -9.61
N ALA A 69 -0.45 11.70 -10.93
CA ALA A 69 -1.26 12.75 -11.55
C ALA A 69 -2.76 12.44 -11.41
N ASP A 70 -3.15 11.20 -11.71
CA ASP A 70 -4.53 10.74 -11.62
C ASP A 70 -5.04 10.82 -10.17
N SER A 71 -4.22 10.36 -9.21
CA SER A 71 -4.54 10.43 -7.79
C SER A 71 -4.77 11.87 -7.33
N ARG A 72 -3.95 12.82 -7.79
CA ARG A 72 -4.13 14.25 -7.47
C ARG A 72 -5.41 14.82 -8.09
N TYR A 73 -5.68 14.50 -9.35
CA TYR A 73 -6.89 14.94 -10.04
C TYR A 73 -8.15 14.43 -9.33
N LEU A 74 -8.20 13.12 -9.05
CA LEU A 74 -9.33 12.48 -8.37
C LEU A 74 -9.50 12.98 -6.93
N SER A 75 -8.40 13.19 -6.20
CA SER A 75 -8.46 13.77 -4.85
C SER A 75 -8.97 15.21 -4.85
N GLY A 76 -8.69 15.97 -5.91
CA GLY A 76 -9.25 17.31 -6.13
C GLY A 76 -10.76 17.25 -6.37
N LEU A 77 -11.20 16.34 -7.24
CA LEU A 77 -12.63 16.14 -7.53
C LEU A 77 -13.42 15.64 -6.31
N ALA A 78 -12.81 14.76 -5.50
CA ALA A 78 -13.41 14.21 -4.29
C ALA A 78 -13.32 15.15 -3.07
N GLY A 79 -12.62 16.28 -3.17
CA GLY A 79 -12.43 17.21 -2.05
C GLY A 79 -11.56 16.67 -0.90
N THR A 80 -10.84 15.56 -1.10
CA THR A 80 -10.01 14.90 -0.08
C THR A 80 -8.54 15.31 -0.15
N SER A 81 -8.17 16.15 -1.11
CA SER A 81 -6.79 16.64 -1.22
C SER A 81 -6.40 17.49 0.00
N SER A 82 -5.37 17.05 0.74
CA SER A 82 -4.88 17.67 1.97
C SER A 82 -4.11 18.99 1.77
N GLY A 83 -4.36 19.69 0.65
CA GLY A 83 -3.63 20.89 0.24
C GLY A 83 -4.31 21.71 -0.86
N ALA A 84 -5.60 21.50 -1.14
CA ALA A 84 -6.31 22.31 -2.11
C ALA A 84 -6.52 23.74 -1.58
N VAL A 85 -5.68 24.66 -2.06
CA VAL A 85 -6.10 26.04 -2.29
C VAL A 85 -7.19 25.95 -3.35
N GLY A 86 -8.46 25.96 -2.91
CA GLY A 86 -9.62 25.82 -3.79
C GLY A 86 -9.51 26.76 -5.00
N HIS A 87 -9.52 26.17 -6.21
CA HIS A 87 -9.71 26.96 -7.41
C HIS A 87 -11.09 27.61 -7.32
N ARG A 88 -11.08 28.94 -7.20
CA ARG A 88 -12.26 29.79 -7.04
C ARG A 88 -13.17 29.63 -8.26
N VAL A 89 -14.19 28.78 -8.13
CA VAL A 89 -15.36 28.85 -8.99
C VAL A 89 -16.12 30.11 -8.58
N ARG A 90 -16.27 31.04 -9.54
CA ARG A 90 -17.20 32.19 -9.60
C ARG A 90 -17.69 32.75 -8.25
N ALA A 91 -17.39 34.02 -7.97
CA ALA A 91 -17.56 34.69 -6.66
C ALA A 91 -18.89 34.49 -5.91
N ASP A 92 -20.00 34.19 -6.59
CA ASP A 92 -21.29 33.86 -5.95
C ASP A 92 -21.37 32.38 -5.51
N GLY A 93 -20.83 31.45 -6.29
CA GLY A 93 -20.72 30.03 -5.96
C GLY A 93 -19.59 29.70 -4.98
N ALA A 94 -18.56 30.54 -4.89
CA ALA A 94 -17.50 30.39 -3.90
C ALA A 94 -18.02 30.53 -2.46
N ARG A 95 -19.02 31.39 -2.23
CA ARG A 95 -19.64 31.58 -0.91
C ARG A 95 -20.52 30.38 -0.54
N SER A 96 -21.35 29.88 -1.46
CA SER A 96 -22.17 28.68 -1.22
C SER A 96 -21.31 27.43 -1.07
N ALA A 97 -20.26 27.28 -1.88
CA ALA A 97 -19.27 26.21 -1.72
C ALA A 97 -18.59 26.27 -0.34
N SER A 98 -18.14 27.45 0.10
CA SER A 98 -17.53 27.61 1.42
C SER A 98 -18.50 27.32 2.59
N ALA A 99 -19.80 27.64 2.43
CA ALA A 99 -20.82 27.35 3.43
C ALA A 99 -21.13 25.86 3.50
N CYS A 100 -21.22 25.19 2.35
CA CYS A 100 -21.37 23.74 2.25
C CYS A 100 -20.20 22.99 2.88
N ASP A 101 -18.96 23.42 2.60
CA ASP A 101 -17.76 22.82 3.18
C ASP A 101 -17.68 23.03 4.70
N ALA A 102 -18.04 24.23 5.18
CA ALA A 102 -18.12 24.51 6.61
C ALA A 102 -19.19 23.65 7.32
N ALA A 103 -20.35 23.45 6.70
CA ALA A 103 -21.41 22.60 7.24
C ALA A 103 -20.97 21.13 7.34
N LYS A 104 -20.28 20.60 6.31
CA LYS A 104 -19.69 19.25 6.35
C LYS A 104 -18.64 19.11 7.45
N ALA A 105 -17.76 20.09 7.61
CA ALA A 105 -16.74 20.09 8.65
C ALA A 105 -17.37 20.13 10.06
N SER A 106 -18.44 20.91 10.25
CA SER A 106 -19.19 20.97 11.51
C SER A 106 -19.90 19.65 11.83
N ARG A 107 -20.45 18.97 10.83
CA ARG A 107 -21.00 17.62 10.98
C ARG A 107 -19.94 16.65 11.47
N GLU A 108 -18.80 16.57 10.79
CA GLU A 108 -17.72 15.64 11.16
C GLU A 108 -17.16 15.92 12.57
N SER A 109 -16.96 17.20 12.93
CA SER A 109 -16.49 17.56 14.26
C SER A 109 -17.50 17.20 15.36
N THR A 110 -18.79 17.38 15.10
CA THR A 110 -19.87 16.98 16.01
C THR A 110 -19.91 15.46 16.17
N LEU A 111 -19.83 14.71 15.08
CA LEU A 111 -19.81 13.24 15.09
C LEU A 111 -18.58 12.66 15.81
N ALA A 112 -17.44 13.34 15.71
CA ALA A 112 -16.24 13.00 16.46
C ALA A 112 -16.43 13.26 17.96
N ALA A 113 -17.00 14.41 18.33
CA ALA A 113 -17.22 14.79 19.72
C ALA A 113 -18.23 13.89 20.45
N VAL A 114 -19.29 13.44 19.78
CA VAL A 114 -20.31 12.57 20.39
C VAL A 114 -19.90 11.09 20.42
N GLY A 115 -18.95 10.67 19.57
CA GLY A 115 -18.45 9.30 19.51
C GLY A 115 -19.58 8.29 19.23
N MET A 116 -19.75 7.31 20.13
CA MET A 116 -20.80 6.27 20.01
C MET A 116 -22.20 6.75 20.43
N ARG A 117 -22.35 7.95 21.00
CA ARG A 117 -23.65 8.48 21.47
C ARG A 117 -24.46 9.14 20.35
N ARG A 118 -24.39 8.61 19.14
CA ARG A 118 -25.09 9.14 17.97
C ARG A 118 -26.54 8.67 18.00
N THR A 119 -27.49 9.59 18.13
CA THR A 119 -28.92 9.28 17.99
C THR A 119 -29.37 9.52 16.55
N TYR A 120 -30.46 8.88 16.14
CA TYR A 120 -31.01 9.05 14.79
C TYR A 120 -31.37 10.51 14.51
N GLU A 121 -31.98 11.18 15.50
CA GLU A 121 -32.40 12.58 15.40
C GLU A 121 -31.20 13.51 15.21
N LEU A 122 -30.09 13.26 15.91
CA LEU A 122 -28.86 14.02 15.73
C LEU A 122 -28.30 13.86 14.32
N LEU A 123 -28.25 12.62 13.82
CA LEU A 123 -27.77 12.35 12.46
C LEU A 123 -28.63 13.05 11.41
N GLN A 124 -29.95 12.97 11.57
CA GLN A 124 -30.89 13.61 10.65
C GLN A 124 -30.76 15.14 10.66
N GLN A 125 -30.66 15.76 11.84
CA GLN A 125 -30.45 17.21 11.95
C GLN A 125 -29.15 17.67 11.27
N LEU A 126 -28.06 16.93 11.49
CA LEU A 126 -26.77 17.23 10.86
C LEU A 126 -26.83 17.07 9.35
N ASP A 127 -27.46 16.00 8.85
CA ASP A 127 -27.59 15.75 7.41
C ASP A 127 -28.51 16.79 6.73
N ASP A 128 -29.59 17.21 7.39
CA ASP A 128 -30.47 18.27 6.88
C ASP A 128 -29.74 19.63 6.84
N SER A 129 -28.93 19.96 7.86
CA SER A 129 -28.15 21.21 7.85
C SER A 129 -27.12 21.26 6.72
N VAL A 130 -26.45 20.14 6.43
CA VAL A 130 -25.56 20.02 5.27
C VAL A 130 -26.35 20.15 3.98
N ARG A 131 -27.51 19.52 3.89
CA ARG A 131 -28.36 19.59 2.69
C ARG A 131 -28.78 21.02 2.38
N GLU A 132 -29.23 21.77 3.38
CA GLU A 132 -29.61 23.19 3.19
C GLU A 132 -28.42 24.06 2.78
N ALA A 133 -27.24 23.84 3.38
CA ALA A 133 -26.04 24.63 3.07
C ALA A 133 -25.45 24.33 1.68
N CYS A 134 -25.74 23.15 1.11
CA CYS A 134 -25.19 22.68 -0.15
C CYS A 134 -26.17 22.78 -1.35
N LYS A 135 -27.34 23.41 -1.16
CA LYS A 135 -28.24 23.78 -2.26
C LYS A 135 -27.67 24.93 -3.09
#